data_AF-A0A1B8E7M4-F1
#
_entry.id   AF-A0A1B8E7M4-F1
#
_cell.length_a   1.000
_cell.length_b   1.000
_cell.length_c   1.000
_cell.angle_alpha   90.00
_cell.angle_beta   90.00
_cell.angle_gamma   90.00
#
_symmetry.space_group_name_H-M   'P 1'
#
loop_
_entity.id
_entity.type
_entity.pdbx_description
1 polymer ?
#
loop_
_entity_poly.entity_id
_entity_poly.type
_entity_poly.pdbx_seq_one_letter_code
_entity_poly.pdbx_strand_id
1 'polypeptide(L)'
;MNLKDYAGGDPPYVPSDGRMNWEEAVLPPASEEVCVLRKLHMDIVPTEELNPDIDDSLTAYCAKLDFFLPRANKTISLTLYTNSIFVAAPPCNGTHKIDPEYAELYARTIYEVSELDALEIKINEITVINATGQGTQAVARAWCSEQGTNAVILNRDKGCCFKCGLMVAGKEGADVDVLILC
;
A
#
# COMPACT_ATOMS: atom_id res chain seq x y z
N MET A 1 6.61 35.08 8.06
CA MET A 1 5.36 34.52 8.60
C MET A 1 5.76 33.57 9.71
N ASN A 2 5.39 33.87 10.96
CA ASN A 2 5.90 33.20 12.16
C ASN A 2 4.91 32.09 12.57
N LEU A 3 5.33 30.83 12.56
CA LEU A 3 4.46 29.65 12.75
C LEU A 3 3.95 29.46 14.19
N LYS A 4 4.17 30.41 15.10
CA LYS A 4 3.90 30.26 16.54
C LYS A 4 2.51 30.72 16.98
N ASP A 5 1.71 31.31 16.09
CA ASP A 5 0.41 31.91 16.45
C ASP A 5 -0.82 31.05 16.07
N TYR A 6 -0.64 29.83 15.56
CA TYR A 6 -1.74 28.89 15.25
C TYR A 6 -2.19 28.06 16.48
N ALA A 7 -2.27 28.68 17.65
CA ALA A 7 -2.93 28.12 18.83
C ALA A 7 -4.38 28.62 18.98
N GLY A 8 -5.04 28.92 17.85
CA GLY A 8 -6.47 29.20 17.78
C GLY A 8 -7.18 27.91 17.41
N GLY A 9 -7.97 27.34 18.33
CA GLY A 9 -8.82 26.21 18.03
C GLY A 9 -9.74 26.57 16.87
N ASP A 10 -9.62 25.83 15.76
CA ASP A 10 -10.54 25.94 14.65
C ASP A 10 -11.98 25.80 15.20
N PRO A 11 -12.95 26.59 14.68
CA PRO A 11 -14.35 26.33 14.98
C PRO A 11 -14.65 24.85 14.66
N PRO A 12 -15.52 24.17 15.43
CA PRO A 12 -15.83 22.77 15.14
C PRO A 12 -16.35 22.70 13.71
N TYR A 13 -15.54 22.10 12.84
CA TYR A 13 -15.88 21.92 11.44
C TYR A 13 -17.23 21.20 11.39
N VAL A 14 -18.26 21.88 10.90
CA VAL A 14 -19.59 21.29 10.71
C VAL A 14 -19.54 20.54 9.38
N PRO A 15 -19.94 19.25 9.33
CA PRO A 15 -20.06 18.52 8.08
C PRO A 15 -20.90 19.28 7.04
N SER A 16 -20.51 19.18 5.77
CA SER A 16 -21.19 19.84 4.64
C SER A 16 -22.67 19.45 4.53
N ASP A 17 -23.02 18.25 4.97
CA ASP A 17 -24.39 17.70 4.91
C ASP A 17 -25.31 18.20 6.05
N GLY A 18 -24.80 19.05 6.95
CA GLY A 18 -25.53 19.58 8.08
C GLY A 18 -25.82 18.56 9.19
N ARG A 19 -25.37 17.30 9.06
CA ARG A 19 -25.36 16.34 10.16
C ARG A 19 -24.24 16.71 11.13
N MET A 20 -24.40 16.43 12.41
CA MET A 20 -23.34 16.68 13.40
C MET A 20 -22.29 15.56 13.48
N ASN A 21 -22.40 14.54 12.63
CA ASN A 21 -21.64 13.29 12.76
C ASN A 21 -20.72 13.10 11.56
N TRP A 22 -19.43 13.37 11.78
CA TRP A 22 -18.35 12.91 10.91
C TRP A 22 -18.16 11.40 11.04
N GLU A 23 -17.84 10.72 9.94
CA GLU A 23 -17.65 9.26 9.89
C GLU A 23 -16.19 8.87 10.15
N GLU A 24 -15.98 7.76 10.86
CA GLU A 24 -14.65 7.17 10.98
C GLU A 24 -14.37 6.27 9.78
N ALA A 25 -13.12 6.26 9.31
CA ALA A 25 -12.69 5.31 8.31
C ALA A 25 -12.83 3.88 8.85
N VAL A 26 -13.50 3.02 8.10
CA VAL A 26 -13.65 1.60 8.44
C VAL A 26 -12.37 0.86 8.07
N LEU A 27 -11.62 0.44 9.09
CA LEU A 27 -10.46 -0.42 8.92
C LEU A 27 -10.84 -1.90 9.08
N PRO A 28 -10.22 -2.80 8.30
CA PRO A 28 -10.41 -4.22 8.50
C PRO A 28 -9.74 -4.66 9.81
N PRO A 29 -10.16 -5.82 10.35
CA PRO A 29 -9.45 -6.45 11.44
C PRO A 29 -7.98 -6.72 11.06
N ALA A 30 -7.13 -6.96 12.07
CA ALA A 30 -5.75 -7.33 11.79
C ALA A 30 -5.78 -8.66 11.05
N SER A 31 -4.98 -8.77 10.01
CA SER A 31 -4.77 -10.04 9.34
C SER A 31 -4.09 -11.00 10.33
N GLU A 32 -4.69 -12.16 10.51
CA GLU A 32 -4.08 -13.26 11.28
C GLU A 32 -3.17 -14.13 10.38
N GLU A 33 -2.98 -13.74 9.11
CA GLU A 33 -2.09 -14.43 8.20
C GLU A 33 -0.62 -14.20 8.59
N VAL A 34 0.17 -15.25 8.42
CA VAL A 34 1.63 -15.21 8.60
C VAL A 34 2.27 -15.57 7.28
N CYS A 35 3.08 -14.71 6.70
CA CYS A 35 3.78 -15.02 5.46
C CYS A 35 5.23 -15.40 5.75
N VAL A 36 5.64 -16.55 5.22
CA VAL A 36 7.02 -17.05 5.36
C VAL A 36 7.66 -17.15 3.98
N LEU A 37 8.73 -16.38 3.75
CA LEU A 37 9.56 -16.55 2.57
C LEU A 37 10.21 -17.95 2.62
N ARG A 38 9.95 -18.79 1.62
CA ARG A 38 10.48 -20.14 1.52
C ARG A 38 11.68 -20.22 0.59
N LYS A 39 11.62 -19.54 -0.55
CA LYS A 39 12.65 -19.62 -1.58
C LYS A 39 12.84 -18.29 -2.30
N LEU A 40 14.08 -18.08 -2.72
CA LEU A 40 14.51 -17.04 -3.67
C LEU A 40 15.09 -17.76 -4.88
N HIS A 41 14.56 -17.45 -6.05
CA HIS A 41 15.00 -17.91 -7.35
C HIS A 41 15.58 -16.74 -8.14
N MET A 42 16.55 -17.01 -9.01
CA MET A 42 17.09 -16.03 -9.95
C MET A 42 16.84 -16.57 -11.36
N ASP A 43 15.93 -15.93 -12.07
CA ASP A 43 15.56 -16.30 -13.44
C ASP A 43 16.36 -15.43 -14.42
N ILE A 44 16.89 -16.02 -15.48
CA ILE A 44 17.64 -15.27 -16.51
C ILE A 44 16.65 -14.40 -17.29
N VAL A 45 16.94 -13.10 -17.41
CA VAL A 45 16.16 -12.20 -18.25
C VAL A 45 16.55 -12.42 -19.71
N PRO A 46 15.60 -12.70 -20.62
CA PRO A 46 15.89 -12.85 -22.04
C PRO A 46 16.53 -11.59 -22.62
N THR A 47 17.57 -11.75 -23.45
CA THR A 47 18.34 -10.65 -24.05
C THR A 47 17.48 -9.70 -24.89
N GLU A 48 16.32 -10.15 -25.38
CA GLU A 48 15.38 -9.35 -26.19
C GLU A 48 14.68 -8.24 -25.38
N GLU A 49 14.69 -8.31 -24.04
CA GLU A 49 14.14 -7.31 -23.13
C GLU A 49 15.18 -6.31 -22.60
N LEU A 50 16.47 -6.48 -22.99
CA LEU A 50 17.57 -5.64 -22.54
C LEU A 50 17.81 -4.46 -23.49
N ASN A 51 18.10 -3.29 -22.91
CA ASN A 51 18.47 -2.09 -23.68
C ASN A 51 19.80 -2.35 -24.41
N PRO A 52 19.87 -2.23 -25.75
CA PRO A 52 21.06 -2.56 -26.55
C PRO A 52 22.30 -1.69 -26.24
N ASP A 53 22.15 -0.62 -25.46
CA ASP A 53 23.24 0.29 -25.08
C ASP A 53 24.08 -0.18 -23.86
N ILE A 54 23.73 -1.32 -23.24
CA ILE A 54 24.48 -1.87 -22.08
C ILE A 54 25.47 -2.92 -22.59
N ASP A 55 26.76 -2.74 -22.28
CA ASP A 55 27.86 -3.66 -22.60
C ASP A 55 27.46 -5.14 -22.40
N ASP A 56 27.57 -5.91 -23.48
CA ASP A 56 26.98 -7.23 -23.73
C ASP A 56 27.65 -8.39 -22.93
N SER A 57 28.20 -8.08 -21.74
CA SER A 57 29.04 -8.98 -20.95
C SER A 57 28.40 -9.45 -19.64
N LEU A 58 27.25 -8.92 -19.23
CA LEU A 58 26.57 -9.27 -17.97
C LEU A 58 25.20 -9.90 -18.22
N THR A 59 25.05 -11.18 -17.86
CA THR A 59 23.74 -11.84 -17.84
C THR A 59 22.83 -11.15 -16.81
N ALA A 60 21.71 -10.59 -17.26
CA ALA A 60 20.71 -10.02 -16.39
C ALA A 60 19.87 -11.12 -15.74
N TYR A 61 19.54 -10.94 -14.45
CA TYR A 61 18.69 -11.86 -13.69
C TYR A 61 17.55 -11.09 -13.03
N CYS A 62 16.40 -11.74 -12.93
CA CYS A 62 15.26 -11.28 -12.16
C CYS A 62 15.06 -12.19 -10.94
N ALA A 63 14.74 -11.60 -9.79
CA ALA A 63 14.49 -12.35 -8.57
C ALA A 63 13.03 -12.80 -8.51
N LYS A 64 12.79 -14.06 -8.15
CA LYS A 64 11.46 -14.61 -7.88
C LYS A 64 11.37 -15.15 -6.47
N LEU A 65 10.34 -14.76 -5.74
CA LEU A 65 10.14 -15.04 -4.32
C LEU A 65 8.95 -15.97 -4.11
N ASP A 66 9.15 -17.08 -3.41
CA ASP A 66 8.07 -17.98 -3.01
C ASP A 66 7.71 -17.76 -1.54
N PHE A 67 6.49 -17.32 -1.27
CA PHE A 67 5.94 -17.14 0.07
C PHE A 67 4.93 -18.23 0.39
N PHE A 68 5.06 -18.85 1.56
CA PHE A 68 4.05 -19.76 2.10
C PHE A 68 3.18 -19.04 3.13
N LEU A 69 1.87 -19.13 2.94
CA LEU A 69 0.81 -18.57 3.78
C LEU A 69 0.13 -19.77 4.50
N PRO A 70 0.48 -20.08 5.76
CA PRO A 70 -0.03 -21.25 6.46
C PRO A 70 -1.53 -21.22 6.70
N ARG A 71 -2.14 -20.04 6.93
CA ARG A 71 -3.59 -19.97 7.21
C ARG A 71 -4.40 -20.23 5.95
N ALA A 72 -4.02 -19.60 4.84
CA ALA A 72 -4.58 -19.90 3.52
C ALA A 72 -4.14 -21.27 2.97
N ASN A 73 -3.13 -21.91 3.59
CA ASN A 73 -2.47 -23.12 3.11
C ASN A 73 -2.06 -23.03 1.63
N LYS A 74 -1.37 -21.93 1.29
CA LYS A 74 -1.11 -21.54 -0.09
C LYS A 74 0.32 -21.06 -0.26
N THR A 75 0.86 -21.26 -1.46
CA THR A 75 2.11 -20.62 -1.89
C THR A 75 1.80 -19.55 -2.91
N ILE A 76 2.35 -18.36 -2.71
CA ILE A 76 2.31 -17.24 -3.65
C ILE A 76 3.74 -17.03 -4.16
N SER A 77 3.93 -17.05 -5.48
CA SER A 77 5.21 -16.81 -6.12
C SER A 77 5.17 -15.48 -6.86
N LEU A 78 6.10 -14.58 -6.56
CA LEU A 78 6.12 -13.21 -7.11
C LEU A 78 7.49 -12.91 -7.73
N THR A 79 7.49 -12.45 -8.97
CA THR A 79 8.71 -12.06 -9.69
C THR A 79 8.93 -10.55 -9.63
N LEU A 80 10.13 -10.12 -9.24
CA LEU A 80 10.45 -8.71 -9.01
C LEU A 80 10.84 -7.99 -10.30
N TYR A 81 9.87 -7.68 -11.16
CA TYR A 81 10.12 -7.03 -12.45
C TYR A 81 10.54 -5.56 -12.32
N THR A 82 9.99 -4.85 -11.33
CA THR A 82 10.22 -3.41 -11.16
C THR A 82 10.72 -3.08 -9.75
N ASN A 83 11.41 -1.95 -9.59
CA ASN A 83 11.78 -1.47 -8.26
C ASN A 83 10.57 -0.78 -7.62
N SER A 84 10.13 -1.25 -6.45
CA SER A 84 9.10 -0.58 -5.66
C SER A 84 9.71 0.51 -4.78
N ILE A 85 9.12 1.71 -4.80
CA ILE A 85 9.51 2.85 -3.95
C ILE A 85 8.58 2.89 -2.74
N PHE A 86 9.13 2.88 -1.54
CA PHE A 86 8.34 2.90 -0.32
C PHE A 86 8.33 4.27 0.33
N VAL A 87 7.14 4.85 0.45
CA VAL A 87 6.93 6.08 1.20
C VAL A 87 6.25 5.73 2.52
N ALA A 88 6.77 6.26 3.62
CA ALA A 88 6.08 6.23 4.90
C ALA A 88 5.25 7.51 5.01
N ALA A 89 3.94 7.37 5.23
CA ALA A 89 3.10 8.53 5.46
C ALA A 89 3.54 9.25 6.75
N PRO A 90 3.59 10.59 6.77
CA PRO A 90 3.94 11.32 7.99
C PRO A 90 2.94 11.03 9.10
N PRO A 91 3.37 11.04 10.37
CA PRO A 91 2.48 10.72 11.46
C PRO A 91 1.39 11.77 11.62
N CYS A 92 0.21 11.35 12.09
CA CYS A 92 -0.90 12.23 12.37
C CYS A 92 -1.52 11.92 13.74
N ASN A 93 -2.02 12.95 14.43
CA ASN A 93 -2.58 12.78 15.77
C ASN A 93 -4.03 12.30 15.72
N GLY A 94 -4.25 11.04 16.10
CA GLY A 94 -5.59 10.46 16.26
C GLY A 94 -6.24 9.99 14.95
N THR A 95 -7.51 9.61 15.06
CA THR A 95 -8.32 9.14 13.93
C THR A 95 -9.04 10.32 13.28
N HIS A 96 -8.58 10.75 12.10
CA HIS A 96 -9.23 11.82 11.36
C HIS A 96 -10.53 11.32 10.73
N LYS A 97 -11.62 12.02 11.03
CA LYS A 97 -12.95 11.70 10.52
C LYS A 97 -13.16 12.27 9.11
N ILE A 98 -14.12 11.68 8.39
CA ILE A 98 -14.45 11.97 7.00
C ILE A 98 -15.84 12.61 6.97
N ASP A 99 -16.00 13.62 6.12
CA ASP A 99 -17.32 14.21 5.88
C ASP A 99 -18.17 13.15 5.18
N PRO A 100 -19.41 12.89 5.61
CA PRO A 100 -20.30 11.97 4.92
C PRO A 100 -20.41 12.25 3.41
N GLU A 101 -20.33 13.52 2.98
CA GLU A 101 -20.33 13.90 1.56
C GLU A 101 -19.15 13.28 0.78
N TYR A 102 -18.00 13.10 1.44
CA TYR A 102 -16.77 12.58 0.84
C TYR A 102 -16.49 11.13 1.22
N ALA A 103 -17.36 10.44 1.98
CA ALA A 103 -17.11 9.09 2.50
C ALA A 103 -16.80 8.07 1.39
N GLU A 104 -17.48 8.16 0.25
CA GLU A 104 -17.25 7.27 -0.91
C GLU A 104 -15.82 7.39 -1.48
N LEU A 105 -15.16 8.54 -1.35
CA LEU A 105 -13.77 8.73 -1.80
C LEU A 105 -12.77 7.91 -0.98
N TYR A 106 -13.15 7.53 0.24
CA TYR A 106 -12.34 6.74 1.16
C TYR A 106 -12.83 5.29 1.26
N ALA A 107 -13.97 4.96 0.65
CA ALA A 107 -14.41 3.60 0.47
C ALA A 107 -13.48 2.90 -0.54
N ARG A 108 -12.70 1.95 -0.04
CA ARG A 108 -11.77 1.15 -0.83
C ARG A 108 -11.98 -0.32 -0.52
N THR A 109 -11.91 -1.16 -1.55
CA THR A 109 -11.74 -2.59 -1.35
C THR A 109 -10.36 -2.82 -0.75
N ILE A 110 -10.32 -3.51 0.38
CA ILE A 110 -9.08 -3.83 1.07
C ILE A 110 -8.84 -5.33 0.90
N TYR A 111 -7.71 -5.67 0.30
CA TYR A 111 -7.35 -7.03 -0.05
C TYR A 111 -6.47 -7.65 1.01
N GLU A 112 -6.77 -8.89 1.40
CA GLU A 112 -5.86 -9.72 2.15
C GLU A 112 -4.71 -10.20 1.26
N VAL A 113 -3.55 -10.43 1.87
CA VAL A 113 -2.36 -10.88 1.14
C VAL A 113 -2.58 -12.22 0.42
N SER A 114 -3.48 -13.06 0.93
CA SER A 114 -3.86 -14.34 0.31
C SER A 114 -4.59 -14.21 -1.03
N GLU A 115 -5.10 -13.02 -1.35
CA GLU A 115 -5.90 -12.72 -2.54
C GLU A 115 -5.06 -12.13 -3.70
N LEU A 116 -3.82 -11.74 -3.44
CA LEU A 116 -3.01 -10.93 -4.35
C LEU A 116 -2.61 -11.62 -5.66
N ASP A 117 -2.45 -12.93 -5.67
CA ASP A 117 -2.10 -13.71 -6.87
C ASP A 117 -3.23 -13.83 -7.89
N ALA A 118 -4.47 -13.58 -7.46
CA ALA A 118 -5.66 -13.58 -8.32
C ALA A 118 -6.23 -12.16 -8.53
N LEU A 119 -5.56 -11.14 -7.99
CA LEU A 119 -6.04 -9.77 -8.01
C LEU A 119 -5.77 -9.11 -9.38
N GLU A 120 -6.82 -8.68 -10.05
CA GLU A 120 -6.72 -7.82 -11.23
C GLU A 120 -6.59 -6.34 -10.82
N ILE A 121 -5.57 -5.67 -11.36
CA ILE A 121 -5.33 -4.25 -11.11
C ILE A 121 -6.39 -3.41 -11.82
N LYS A 122 -7.04 -2.53 -11.08
CA LYS A 122 -7.96 -1.55 -11.65
C LYS A 122 -7.23 -0.23 -11.92
N ILE A 123 -7.26 0.21 -13.17
CA ILE A 123 -6.64 1.46 -13.59
C ILE A 123 -7.37 2.63 -12.90
N ASN A 124 -6.61 3.59 -12.36
CA ASN A 124 -7.09 4.76 -11.61
C ASN A 124 -7.68 4.48 -10.21
N GLU A 125 -7.61 3.25 -9.70
CA GLU A 125 -7.99 2.94 -8.32
C GLU A 125 -6.76 2.66 -7.46
N ILE A 126 -6.73 3.23 -6.25
CA ILE A 126 -5.69 2.93 -5.27
C ILE A 126 -5.97 1.54 -4.68
N THR A 127 -5.07 0.59 -4.89
CA THR A 127 -5.15 -0.72 -4.25
C THR A 127 -4.77 -0.60 -2.78
N VAL A 128 -5.57 -1.16 -1.88
CA VAL A 128 -5.26 -1.19 -0.44
C VAL A 128 -5.05 -2.64 -0.02
N ILE A 129 -3.92 -2.93 0.61
CA ILE A 129 -3.54 -4.28 1.03
C ILE A 129 -3.46 -4.34 2.55
N ASN A 130 -4.18 -5.26 3.17
CA ASN A 130 -4.10 -5.53 4.60
C ASN A 130 -2.82 -6.33 4.92
N ALA A 131 -1.73 -5.62 5.20
CA ALA A 131 -0.44 -6.21 5.53
C ALA A 131 -0.11 -6.09 7.03
N THR A 132 -1.14 -6.21 7.87
CA THR A 132 -1.01 -6.12 9.32
C THR A 132 -0.57 -7.44 9.97
N GLY A 133 -0.57 -8.54 9.21
CA GLY A 133 -0.10 -9.85 9.64
C GLY A 133 1.43 -9.98 9.57
N GLN A 134 2.01 -10.95 10.25
CA GLN A 134 3.47 -11.10 10.29
C GLN A 134 4.03 -11.48 8.91
N GLY A 135 5.03 -10.75 8.42
CA GLY A 135 5.68 -11.02 7.13
C GLY A 135 4.84 -10.66 5.89
N THR A 136 3.56 -10.28 6.08
CA THR A 136 2.63 -9.93 4.99
C THR A 136 3.09 -8.72 4.18
N GLN A 137 3.80 -7.76 4.81
CA GLN A 137 4.40 -6.63 4.10
C GLN A 137 5.38 -7.06 3.02
N ALA A 138 6.19 -8.11 3.25
CA ALA A 138 7.15 -8.56 2.24
C ALA A 138 6.44 -9.06 0.98
N VAL A 139 5.30 -9.73 1.14
CA VAL A 139 4.47 -10.20 0.02
C VAL A 139 3.83 -9.02 -0.71
N ALA A 140 3.23 -8.07 0.02
CA ALA A 140 2.63 -6.88 -0.58
C ALA A 140 3.64 -6.08 -1.41
N ARG A 141 4.87 -5.93 -0.91
CA ARG A 141 5.96 -5.24 -1.62
C ARG A 141 6.42 -6.00 -2.87
N ALA A 142 6.53 -7.33 -2.78
CA ALA A 142 6.87 -8.17 -3.92
C ALA A 142 5.77 -8.14 -4.99
N TRP A 143 4.51 -8.06 -4.57
CA TRP A 143 3.37 -7.95 -5.48
C TRP A 143 3.39 -6.62 -6.23
N CYS A 144 3.62 -5.49 -5.54
CA CYS A 144 3.79 -4.19 -6.21
C CYS A 144 4.92 -4.21 -7.25
N SER A 145 6.04 -4.85 -6.91
CA SER A 145 7.20 -5.01 -7.80
C SER A 145 6.87 -5.86 -9.04
N GLU A 146 6.10 -6.94 -8.88
CA GLU A 146 5.65 -7.78 -10.00
C GLU A 146 4.66 -7.05 -10.89
N GLN A 147 3.67 -6.43 -10.28
CA GLN A 147 2.57 -5.78 -10.99
C GLN A 147 2.95 -4.42 -11.59
N GLY A 148 4.10 -3.85 -11.20
CA GLY A 148 4.50 -2.50 -11.59
C GLY A 148 3.47 -1.46 -11.16
N THR A 149 2.84 -1.67 -9.99
CA THR A 149 1.71 -0.87 -9.52
C THR A 149 1.79 -0.54 -8.04
N ASN A 150 0.89 0.35 -7.66
CA ASN A 150 0.94 1.09 -6.43
C ASN A 150 -0.12 0.63 -5.48
N ALA A 151 0.27 0.46 -4.22
CA ALA A 151 -0.65 0.09 -3.17
C ALA A 151 -0.39 0.86 -1.89
N VAL A 152 -1.48 1.05 -1.13
CA VAL A 152 -1.45 1.42 0.27
C VAL A 152 -1.35 0.13 1.08
N ILE A 153 -0.18 -0.08 1.68
CA ILE A 153 0.12 -1.24 2.53
C ILE A 153 -0.24 -0.86 3.96
N LEU A 154 -1.33 -1.42 4.47
CA LEU A 154 -1.82 -1.16 5.82
C LEU A 154 -0.95 -1.88 6.85
N ASN A 155 -0.23 -1.12 7.68
CA ASN A 155 0.37 -1.59 8.93
C ASN A 155 -0.35 -0.92 10.12
N ARG A 156 -0.36 -1.57 11.28
CA ARG A 156 -0.99 -1.05 12.51
C ARG A 156 -0.04 -0.27 13.41
N ASP A 157 1.18 -0.02 12.94
CA ASP A 157 2.09 0.88 13.63
C ASP A 157 1.49 2.30 13.64
N LYS A 158 1.72 3.02 14.73
CA LYS A 158 0.85 4.11 15.21
C LYS A 158 1.17 5.48 14.60
N GLY A 159 1.78 5.54 13.42
CA GLY A 159 2.19 6.79 12.79
C GLY A 159 1.02 7.53 12.17
N CYS A 160 0.42 6.96 11.13
CA CYS A 160 -0.55 7.65 10.27
C CYS A 160 -1.92 6.97 10.26
N CYS A 161 -3.00 7.77 10.29
CA CYS A 161 -4.35 7.24 10.18
C CYS A 161 -4.71 6.91 8.72
N PHE A 162 -5.66 6.00 8.54
CA PHE A 162 -6.08 5.52 7.21
C PHE A 162 -6.43 6.63 6.23
N LYS A 163 -7.21 7.62 6.69
CA LYS A 163 -7.61 8.78 5.89
C LYS A 163 -6.39 9.52 5.33
N CYS A 164 -5.42 9.84 6.20
CA CYS A 164 -4.20 10.54 5.82
C CYS A 164 -3.35 9.69 4.87
N GLY A 165 -3.29 8.38 5.09
CA GLY A 165 -2.63 7.45 4.16
C GLY A 165 -3.23 7.46 2.76
N LEU A 166 -4.55 7.31 2.66
CA LEU A 166 -5.25 7.37 1.38
C LEU A 166 -5.08 8.72 0.68
N MET A 167 -5.09 9.83 1.42
CA MET A 167 -4.82 11.16 0.85
C MET A 167 -3.41 11.28 0.29
N VAL A 168 -2.39 10.79 1.02
CA VAL A 168 -1.00 10.80 0.55
C VAL A 168 -0.83 9.93 -0.69
N ALA A 169 -1.50 8.78 -0.76
CA ALA A 169 -1.45 7.90 -1.93
C ALA A 169 -2.32 8.39 -3.10
N GLY A 170 -3.25 9.31 -2.87
CA GLY A 170 -4.15 9.81 -3.89
C GLY A 170 -3.50 10.83 -4.82
N LYS A 171 -4.24 11.18 -5.89
CA LYS A 171 -3.83 12.14 -6.92
C LYS A 171 -3.51 13.55 -6.41
N GLU A 172 -4.08 13.91 -5.26
CA GLU A 172 -3.82 15.20 -4.60
C GLU A 172 -2.62 15.14 -3.62
N GLY A 173 -2.09 13.95 -3.38
CA GLY A 173 -0.97 13.68 -2.49
C GLY A 173 0.34 13.55 -3.26
N ALA A 174 1.09 12.50 -2.91
CA ALA A 174 2.38 12.24 -3.52
C ALA A 174 2.26 11.49 -4.85
N ASP A 175 1.07 10.95 -5.19
CA ASP A 175 0.84 10.14 -6.39
C ASP A 175 1.93 9.05 -6.56
N VAL A 176 2.34 8.45 -5.43
CA VAL A 176 3.56 7.65 -5.33
C VAL A 176 3.33 6.17 -5.59
N ASP A 177 4.41 5.54 -6.07
CA ASP A 177 4.33 4.20 -6.59
C ASP A 177 4.18 3.07 -5.56
N VAL A 178 4.48 3.25 -4.27
CA VAL A 178 3.99 2.39 -3.18
C VAL A 178 3.97 3.20 -1.89
N LEU A 179 2.84 3.23 -1.19
CA LEU A 179 2.75 3.85 0.14
C LEU A 179 2.65 2.75 1.21
N ILE A 180 3.57 2.77 2.16
CA ILE A 180 3.46 1.96 3.37
C ILE A 180 2.92 2.86 4.47
N LEU A 181 1.71 2.55 4.93
CA LEU A 181 1.19 3.14 6.15
C LEU A 181 1.91 2.48 7.31
N CYS A 182 2.69 3.26 8.06
CA CYS A 182 3.34 2.88 9.32
C CYS A 182 2.82 3.74 10.48
#